data_AF-A0A4Y8PYN7-F1
#
_entry.id   AF-A0A4Y8PYN7-F1
#
_cell.length_a   1.000
_cell.length_b   1.000
_cell.length_c   1.000
_cell.angle_alpha   90.00
_cell.angle_beta   90.00
_cell.angle_gamma   90.00
#
_symmetry.space_group_name_H-M   'P 1'
#
loop_
_entity.id
_entity.type
_entity.pdbx_description
1 polymer ?
#
loop_
_entity_poly.entity_id
_entity_poly.type
_entity_poly.pdbx_seq_one_letter_code
_entity_poly.pdbx_strand_id
1 'polypeptide(L)'
;MGNRILHCGASLENYYTCVNQQVAGFTKRVASVNDLVYIVVKIGGKSLCGARGRLKEPTDFRPWKDSDQYPQCFSLGDIEYCQPFDISILEQTGGKYWSLKYVQSAKNITDEQALHLLQSSFEQNRIHALFQFEQPSIVSSNDITSEAEEPPKDEITEENYQDVLQAVPDVKINITSTYVTVKFENETDKIKGLEPLVNSNFYNLFDDFIEERSVLIPQNKMFMTSPKRDAKNKMLAGISGCPDAVLVRFVPDHKTTPIQINLIEYECYGRSKKTRLEKFEYLNGHIIPQLMRFASTFSIAADTKIREDTVHNWISKIIKYINEDDTTMSKAAAWMRELDAEIKEQNISYRLHSLLNESFRSNLRIVLVIDELTTEQNETIKNIIGSFKLENEKSIDFLSFVVKLQQKIDLLNNTEEYALSLQK
;
A
#
# COMPACT_ATOMS: atom_id res chain seq x y z
N MET A 1 12.79 -2.92 16.79
CA MET A 1 11.65 -3.83 17.00
C MET A 1 10.74 -3.21 18.04
N GLY A 2 9.60 -2.71 17.62
CA GLY A 2 8.58 -2.12 18.49
C GLY A 2 7.49 -3.12 18.88
N ASN A 3 6.68 -2.76 19.88
CA ASN A 3 5.50 -3.50 20.32
C ASN A 3 4.31 -2.55 20.32
N ARG A 4 3.18 -2.97 19.73
CA ARG A 4 2.03 -2.09 19.48
C ARG A 4 0.73 -2.80 19.72
N ILE A 5 -0.31 -2.03 20.02
CA ILE A 5 -1.69 -2.50 20.04
C ILE A 5 -2.38 -1.98 18.78
N LEU A 6 -2.89 -2.89 17.96
CA LEU A 6 -3.75 -2.58 16.82
C LEU A 6 -5.19 -2.84 17.21
N HIS A 7 -5.93 -1.75 17.47
CA HIS A 7 -7.31 -1.81 17.93
C HIS A 7 -8.28 -1.68 16.76
N CYS A 8 -9.01 -2.75 16.44
CA CYS A 8 -9.99 -2.84 15.35
C CYS A 8 -11.35 -2.16 15.66
N GLY A 9 -11.44 -1.42 16.76
CA GLY A 9 -12.68 -0.81 17.21
C GLY A 9 -13.69 -1.87 17.66
N ALA A 10 -14.98 -1.62 17.43
CA ALA A 10 -16.04 -2.62 17.64
C ALA A 10 -16.24 -3.55 16.42
N SER A 11 -15.43 -3.40 15.36
CA SER A 11 -15.58 -4.19 14.14
C SER A 11 -14.89 -5.54 14.25
N LEU A 12 -15.68 -6.58 14.52
CA LEU A 12 -15.22 -7.96 14.48
C LEU A 12 -14.81 -8.40 13.06
N GLU A 13 -15.45 -7.82 12.04
CA GLU A 13 -15.05 -8.01 10.64
C GLU A 13 -13.62 -7.52 10.39
N ASN A 14 -13.25 -6.34 10.89
CA ASN A 14 -11.89 -5.81 10.75
C ASN A 14 -10.87 -6.68 11.48
N TYR A 15 -11.20 -7.17 12.68
CA TYR A 15 -10.36 -8.09 13.43
C TYR A 15 -10.06 -9.36 12.63
N TYR A 16 -11.10 -10.02 12.11
CA TYR A 16 -10.93 -11.23 11.31
C TYR A 16 -10.28 -10.97 9.97
N THR A 17 -10.50 -9.79 9.37
CA THR A 17 -9.81 -9.39 8.14
C THR A 17 -8.30 -9.33 8.37
N CYS A 18 -7.85 -8.70 9.46
CA CYS A 18 -6.43 -8.63 9.79
C CYS A 18 -5.81 -10.03 9.95
N VAL A 19 -6.48 -10.90 10.70
CA VAL A 19 -5.96 -12.24 11.03
C VAL A 19 -6.02 -13.17 9.83
N ASN A 20 -7.17 -13.28 9.16
CA ASN A 20 -7.39 -14.26 8.09
C ASN A 20 -6.70 -13.86 6.80
N GLN A 21 -6.66 -12.55 6.50
CA GLN A 21 -5.98 -12.05 5.31
C GLN A 21 -4.54 -11.60 5.58
N GLN A 22 -4.05 -11.82 6.80
CA GLN A 22 -2.67 -11.59 7.21
C GLN A 22 -2.17 -10.18 6.84
N VAL A 23 -2.94 -9.17 7.22
CA VAL A 23 -2.65 -7.77 6.90
C VAL A 23 -2.97 -6.86 8.08
N ALA A 24 -2.14 -5.86 8.33
CA ALA A 24 -2.36 -4.85 9.37
C ALA A 24 -2.37 -3.46 8.73
N GLY A 25 -3.48 -2.73 8.89
CA GLY A 25 -3.64 -1.36 8.44
C GLY A 25 -3.55 -0.37 9.61
N PHE A 26 -2.80 0.71 9.43
CA PHE A 26 -2.57 1.74 10.45
C PHE A 26 -3.12 3.08 9.99
N THR A 27 -3.83 3.77 10.87
CA THR A 27 -4.39 5.11 10.61
C THR A 27 -3.35 6.23 10.59
N LYS A 28 -2.10 5.92 10.98
CA LYS A 28 -0.94 6.82 10.94
C LYS A 28 0.30 6.05 10.48
N ARG A 29 1.25 6.76 9.87
CA ARG A 29 2.56 6.21 9.47
C ARG A 29 3.48 6.13 10.70
N VAL A 30 3.29 5.10 11.52
CA VAL A 30 4.01 4.94 12.79
C VAL A 30 4.70 3.59 12.95
N ALA A 31 4.32 2.59 12.16
CA ALA A 31 4.76 1.22 12.29
C ALA A 31 5.97 0.90 11.40
N SER A 32 6.71 -0.14 11.77
CA SER A 32 7.93 -0.57 11.07
C SER A 32 7.99 -2.09 10.93
N VAL A 33 8.74 -2.55 9.93
CA VAL A 33 9.02 -3.98 9.72
C VAL A 33 9.57 -4.61 11.01
N ASN A 34 9.14 -5.84 11.29
CA ASN A 34 9.40 -6.64 12.48
C ASN A 34 8.73 -6.19 13.79
N ASP A 35 7.93 -5.11 13.79
CA ASP A 35 7.16 -4.76 14.99
C ASP A 35 6.17 -5.88 15.37
N LEU A 36 6.06 -6.18 16.67
CA LEU A 36 5.06 -7.10 17.19
C LEU A 36 3.76 -6.35 17.47
N VAL A 37 2.65 -6.85 16.95
CA VAL A 37 1.35 -6.19 17.01
C VAL A 37 0.34 -7.10 17.68
N TYR A 38 -0.22 -6.63 18.80
CA TYR A 38 -1.35 -7.24 19.49
C TYR A 38 -2.65 -6.76 18.85
N ILE A 39 -3.43 -7.69 18.29
CA ILE A 39 -4.67 -7.39 17.57
C ILE A 39 -5.83 -7.47 18.56
N VAL A 40 -6.57 -6.36 18.68
CA VAL A 40 -7.56 -6.14 19.73
C VAL A 40 -8.90 -5.73 19.12
N VAL A 41 -10.00 -6.25 19.66
CA VAL A 41 -11.37 -5.89 19.28
C VAL A 41 -12.19 -5.54 20.51
N LYS A 42 -13.08 -4.57 20.40
CA LYS A 42 -13.99 -4.17 21.48
C LYS A 42 -15.29 -4.98 21.39
N ILE A 43 -15.59 -5.77 22.42
CA ILE A 43 -16.81 -6.60 22.53
C ILE A 43 -17.38 -6.44 23.94
N GLY A 44 -18.67 -6.15 24.06
CA GLY A 44 -19.34 -5.99 25.36
C GLY A 44 -18.65 -4.95 26.26
N GLY A 45 -18.20 -3.84 25.68
CA GLY A 45 -17.50 -2.76 26.38
C GLY A 45 -16.03 -3.03 26.71
N LYS A 46 -15.53 -4.25 26.54
CA LYS A 46 -14.13 -4.64 26.83
C LYS A 46 -13.27 -4.70 25.58
N SER A 47 -12.02 -4.26 25.68
CA SER A 47 -11.03 -4.39 24.61
C SER A 47 -10.29 -5.71 24.78
N LEU A 48 -10.56 -6.67 23.91
CA LEU A 48 -10.06 -8.04 24.02
C LEU A 48 -8.95 -8.30 23.00
N CYS A 49 -7.79 -8.75 23.46
CA CYS A 49 -6.72 -9.23 22.58
C CYS A 49 -6.90 -10.73 22.33
N GLY A 50 -7.05 -11.14 21.06
CA GLY A 50 -7.19 -12.55 20.69
C GLY A 50 -6.08 -13.10 19.80
N ALA A 51 -5.24 -12.22 19.24
CA ALA A 51 -4.14 -12.61 18.37
C ALA A 51 -3.00 -11.60 18.45
N ARG A 52 -1.80 -12.04 18.08
CA ARG A 52 -0.68 -11.14 17.79
C ARG A 52 0.09 -11.64 16.58
N GLY A 53 0.79 -10.75 15.89
CA GLY A 53 1.65 -11.12 14.76
C GLY A 53 2.80 -10.15 14.60
N ARG A 54 3.79 -10.52 13.79
CA ARG A 54 4.89 -9.64 13.42
C ARG A 54 4.59 -8.96 12.09
N LEU A 55 4.84 -7.66 12.01
CA LEU A 55 4.81 -6.96 10.73
C LEU A 55 5.95 -7.46 9.87
N LYS A 56 5.63 -7.95 8.68
CA LYS A 56 6.58 -8.27 7.63
C LYS A 56 6.74 -7.04 6.74
N GLU A 57 6.51 -7.19 5.45
CA GLU A 57 6.73 -6.14 4.45
C GLU A 57 5.53 -5.18 4.38
N PRO A 58 5.77 -3.89 4.09
CA PRO A 58 4.72 -2.99 3.64
C PRO A 58 3.97 -3.60 2.45
N THR A 59 2.65 -3.41 2.44
CA THR A 59 1.79 -3.95 1.40
C THR A 59 0.77 -2.93 0.96
N ASP A 60 0.51 -2.94 -0.34
CA ASP A 60 -0.57 -2.22 -1.00
C ASP A 60 -1.89 -2.99 -0.95
N PHE A 61 -1.88 -4.24 -0.45
CA PHE A 61 -3.09 -5.03 -0.25
C PHE A 61 -3.94 -4.42 0.86
N ARG A 62 -5.10 -3.87 0.49
CA ARG A 62 -6.03 -3.15 1.38
C ARG A 62 -7.42 -3.74 1.23
N PRO A 63 -7.79 -4.77 2.01
CA PRO A 63 -9.08 -5.45 1.84
C PRO A 63 -10.28 -4.71 2.44
N TRP A 64 -10.05 -3.62 3.18
CA TRP A 64 -11.10 -2.81 3.78
C TRP A 64 -11.79 -1.93 2.74
N LYS A 65 -13.11 -1.73 2.91
CA LYS A 65 -13.88 -0.82 2.05
C LYS A 65 -13.48 0.65 2.24
N ASP A 66 -13.04 0.99 3.44
CA ASP A 66 -12.54 2.31 3.84
C ASP A 66 -11.01 2.36 3.85
N SER A 67 -10.37 1.71 2.86
CA SER A 67 -8.92 1.58 2.73
C SER A 67 -8.13 2.89 2.86
N ASP A 68 -8.76 4.02 2.51
CA ASP A 68 -8.18 5.37 2.53
C ASP A 68 -7.84 5.83 3.95
N GLN A 69 -8.50 5.25 4.97
CA GLN A 69 -8.22 5.53 6.38
C GLN A 69 -6.91 4.90 6.87
N TYR A 70 -6.35 3.95 6.11
CA TYR A 70 -5.14 3.20 6.48
C TYR A 70 -3.99 3.60 5.55
N PRO A 71 -3.32 4.76 5.76
CA PRO A 71 -2.23 5.20 4.89
C PRO A 71 -1.07 4.20 4.83
N GLN A 72 -0.84 3.43 5.91
CA GLN A 72 0.26 2.48 6.03
C GLN A 72 -0.29 1.07 6.30
N CYS A 73 0.10 0.09 5.49
CA CYS A 73 -0.31 -1.31 5.66
C CYS A 73 0.90 -2.25 5.56
N PHE A 74 0.86 -3.36 6.29
CA PHE A 74 1.89 -4.40 6.29
C PHE A 74 1.27 -5.80 6.18
N SER A 75 1.97 -6.73 5.56
CA SER A 75 1.66 -8.15 5.72
C SER A 75 2.01 -8.62 7.14
N LEU A 76 1.25 -9.57 7.66
CA LEU A 76 1.46 -10.17 8.97
C LEU A 76 2.11 -11.55 8.84
N GLY A 77 3.17 -11.76 9.60
CA GLY A 77 3.84 -13.04 9.79
C GLY A 77 3.70 -13.54 11.23
N ASP A 78 4.07 -14.81 11.44
CA ASP A 78 4.17 -15.43 12.77
C ASP A 78 2.95 -15.16 13.66
N ILE A 79 1.76 -15.34 13.10
CA ILE A 79 0.52 -15.06 13.83
C ILE A 79 0.34 -16.13 14.92
N GLU A 80 0.22 -15.66 16.15
CA GLU A 80 -0.06 -16.47 17.33
C GLU A 80 -1.46 -16.12 17.87
N TYR A 81 -2.11 -17.10 18.47
CA TYR A 81 -3.48 -16.96 18.98
C TYR A 81 -3.49 -17.11 20.50
N CYS A 82 -4.44 -16.43 21.15
CA CYS A 82 -4.73 -16.61 22.56
C CYS A 82 -6.24 -16.67 22.80
N GLN A 83 -6.64 -17.32 23.88
CA GLN A 83 -7.95 -17.13 24.49
C GLN A 83 -8.07 -15.64 24.81
N PRO A 84 -9.13 -14.93 24.34
CA PRO A 84 -9.14 -13.49 24.45
C PRO A 84 -9.08 -13.00 25.89
N PHE A 85 -8.15 -12.09 26.16
CA PHE A 85 -8.01 -11.44 27.46
C PHE A 85 -8.23 -9.94 27.35
N ASP A 86 -8.74 -9.33 28.41
CA ASP A 86 -9.01 -7.90 28.47
C ASP A 86 -7.71 -7.11 28.65
N ILE A 87 -7.42 -6.20 27.73
CA ILE A 87 -6.20 -5.38 27.79
C ILE A 87 -6.28 -4.26 28.82
N SER A 88 -7.42 -4.09 29.52
CA SER A 88 -7.56 -3.19 30.67
C SER A 88 -6.59 -3.52 31.82
N ILE A 89 -5.94 -4.69 31.81
CA ILE A 89 -4.77 -5.00 32.67
C ILE A 89 -3.68 -3.92 32.62
N LEU A 90 -3.59 -3.15 31.53
CA LEU A 90 -2.66 -2.05 31.35
C LEU A 90 -2.96 -0.83 32.23
N GLU A 91 -4.14 -0.77 32.86
CA GLU A 91 -4.44 0.25 33.89
C GLU A 91 -3.42 0.20 35.04
N GLN A 92 -2.84 -0.97 35.32
CA GLN A 92 -1.83 -1.16 36.37
C GLN A 92 -0.57 -0.32 36.13
N THR A 93 -0.21 -0.05 34.88
CA THR A 93 1.02 0.69 34.51
C THR A 93 0.72 2.04 33.85
N GLY A 94 -0.43 2.15 33.17
CA GLY A 94 -0.88 3.36 32.50
C GLY A 94 -1.74 4.28 33.35
N GLY A 95 -2.19 3.80 34.52
CA GLY A 95 -3.13 4.51 35.38
C GLY A 95 -4.46 4.79 34.67
N LYS A 96 -5.14 5.86 35.12
CA LYS A 96 -6.44 6.27 34.59
C LYS A 96 -6.47 6.37 33.06
N TYR A 97 -5.44 6.97 32.45
CA TYR A 97 -5.37 7.28 31.01
C TYR A 97 -4.63 6.22 30.19
N TRP A 98 -4.60 4.96 30.63
CA TRP A 98 -3.85 3.88 29.98
C TRP A 98 -4.22 3.70 28.51
N SER A 99 -5.49 3.90 28.14
CA SER A 99 -5.96 3.69 26.76
C SER A 99 -5.37 4.75 25.81
N LEU A 100 -5.28 6.01 26.26
CA LEU A 100 -4.63 7.10 25.53
C LEU A 100 -3.12 6.86 25.40
N LYS A 101 -2.50 6.31 26.45
CA LYS A 101 -1.07 6.03 26.51
C LYS A 101 -0.65 4.88 25.58
N TYR A 102 -1.40 3.78 25.54
CA TYR A 102 -0.96 2.54 24.90
C TYR A 102 -1.78 2.10 23.68
N VAL A 103 -3.07 2.48 23.58
CA VAL A 103 -3.97 1.99 22.52
C VAL A 103 -4.11 3.01 21.39
N GLN A 104 -4.16 4.30 21.73
CA GLN A 104 -4.40 5.36 20.76
C GLN A 104 -3.32 5.39 19.66
N SER A 105 -3.76 5.39 18.39
CA SER A 105 -2.89 5.51 17.21
C SER A 105 -1.83 4.40 17.05
N ALA A 106 -1.95 3.25 17.74
CA ALA A 106 -1.00 2.14 17.64
C ALA A 106 0.48 2.57 17.80
N LYS A 107 0.72 3.49 18.74
CA LYS A 107 2.06 3.97 19.07
C LYS A 107 2.94 2.83 19.58
N ASN A 108 4.25 2.98 19.44
CA ASN A 108 5.20 2.03 20.02
C ASN A 108 5.16 2.13 21.55
N ILE A 109 4.98 1.00 22.23
CA ILE A 109 5.00 0.92 23.68
C ILE A 109 6.45 0.76 24.14
N THR A 110 6.97 1.75 24.86
CA THR A 110 8.33 1.75 25.43
C THR A 110 8.37 1.36 26.90
N ASP A 111 7.21 1.27 27.56
CA ASP A 111 7.06 0.92 28.97
C ASP A 111 7.25 -0.58 29.20
N GLU A 112 8.39 -0.97 29.78
CA GLU A 112 8.76 -2.37 29.98
C GLU A 112 7.76 -3.16 30.83
N GLN A 113 7.13 -2.52 31.82
CA GLN A 113 6.15 -3.19 32.68
C GLN A 113 4.86 -3.49 31.90
N ALA A 114 4.40 -2.54 31.08
CA ALA A 114 3.26 -2.75 30.19
C ALA A 114 3.52 -3.87 29.18
N LEU A 115 4.74 -3.92 28.61
CA LEU A 115 5.15 -5.00 27.71
C LEU A 115 5.16 -6.37 28.40
N HIS A 116 5.69 -6.43 29.62
CA HIS A 116 5.70 -7.66 30.40
C HIS A 116 4.27 -8.14 30.73
N LEU A 117 3.36 -7.24 31.09
CA LEU A 117 1.96 -7.57 31.33
C LEU A 117 1.29 -8.14 30.08
N LEU A 118 1.40 -7.46 28.94
CA LEU A 118 0.84 -7.95 27.67
C LEU A 118 1.41 -9.31 27.28
N GLN A 119 2.73 -9.47 27.33
CA GLN A 119 3.39 -10.71 26.98
C GLN A 119 2.96 -11.85 27.90
N SER A 120 3.00 -11.65 29.21
CA SER A 120 2.66 -12.69 30.18
C SER A 120 1.18 -13.09 30.11
N SER A 121 0.27 -12.13 29.97
CA SER A 121 -1.16 -12.42 29.76
C SER A 121 -1.41 -13.15 28.45
N PHE A 122 -0.71 -12.80 27.38
CA PHE A 122 -0.82 -13.51 26.11
C PHE A 122 -0.33 -14.96 26.22
N GLU A 123 0.85 -15.20 26.79
CA GLU A 123 1.41 -16.55 26.93
C GLU A 123 0.56 -17.45 27.84
N GLN A 124 0.01 -16.90 28.93
CA GLN A 124 -0.89 -17.64 29.83
C GLN A 124 -2.18 -18.10 29.13
N ASN A 125 -2.63 -17.34 28.13
CA ASN A 125 -3.85 -17.61 27.39
C ASN A 125 -3.58 -18.24 26.01
N ARG A 126 -2.34 -18.63 25.70
CA ARG A 126 -1.97 -19.08 24.36
C ARG A 126 -2.78 -20.30 23.92
N ILE A 127 -3.29 -20.26 22.69
CA ILE A 127 -4.02 -21.35 22.06
C ILE A 127 -3.46 -21.64 20.66
N HIS A 128 -3.82 -22.79 20.10
CA HIS A 128 -3.28 -23.25 18.81
C HIS A 128 -4.08 -22.79 17.58
N ALA A 129 -5.28 -22.23 17.78
CA ALA A 129 -6.16 -21.84 16.69
C ALA A 129 -6.86 -20.52 17.00
N LEU A 130 -7.31 -19.81 15.96
CA LEU A 130 -8.04 -18.57 16.07
C LEU A 130 -9.31 -18.75 16.91
N PHE A 131 -9.43 -17.97 18.00
CA PHE A 131 -10.64 -17.92 18.80
C PHE A 131 -11.81 -17.38 17.99
N GLN A 132 -12.95 -18.06 18.07
CA GLN A 132 -14.20 -17.64 17.44
C GLN A 132 -15.06 -16.92 18.48
N PHE A 133 -15.16 -15.60 18.34
CA PHE A 133 -16.14 -14.84 19.11
C PHE A 133 -17.55 -15.26 18.70
N GLU A 134 -18.40 -15.55 19.69
CA GLU A 134 -19.82 -15.78 19.45
C GLU A 134 -20.40 -14.51 18.80
N GLN A 135 -20.96 -14.64 17.59
CA GLN A 135 -21.68 -13.52 17.01
C GLN A 135 -22.88 -13.24 17.91
N PRO A 136 -23.12 -11.98 18.31
CA PRO A 136 -24.40 -11.64 18.92
C PRO A 136 -25.48 -12.06 17.92
N SER A 137 -26.34 -12.98 18.34
CA SER A 137 -27.50 -13.43 17.58
C SER A 137 -28.18 -12.21 16.98
N ILE A 138 -28.46 -12.24 15.67
CA ILE A 138 -29.25 -11.20 14.99
C ILE A 138 -30.61 -11.14 15.71
N VAL A 139 -30.75 -10.23 16.66
CA VAL A 139 -32.05 -9.85 17.18
C VAL A 139 -32.72 -9.11 16.03
N SER A 140 -33.66 -9.80 15.41
CA SER A 140 -34.62 -9.21 14.48
C SER A 140 -35.13 -7.89 15.03
N SER A 141 -34.92 -6.84 14.25
CA SER A 141 -35.46 -5.49 14.37
C SER A 141 -36.82 -5.44 15.09
N ASN A 142 -36.83 -4.93 16.33
CA ASN A 142 -37.86 -4.03 16.90
C ASN A 142 -37.78 -3.83 18.42
N ASP A 143 -36.59 -3.90 19.05
CA ASP A 143 -36.40 -3.34 20.39
C ASP A 143 -35.25 -2.34 20.37
N ILE A 144 -35.59 -1.06 20.18
CA ILE A 144 -34.73 0.06 20.54
C ILE A 144 -34.72 0.09 22.07
N THR A 145 -33.94 -0.79 22.69
CA THR A 145 -33.35 -0.49 23.98
C THR A 145 -32.00 0.13 23.69
N SER A 146 -31.93 1.44 23.90
CA SER A 146 -30.68 2.19 23.96
C SER A 146 -29.79 1.53 25.01
N GLU A 147 -28.88 0.66 24.59
CA GLU A 147 -27.64 0.48 25.32
C GLU A 147 -27.00 1.86 25.30
N ALA A 148 -27.13 2.58 26.42
CA ALA A 148 -26.41 3.81 26.63
C ALA A 148 -24.94 3.44 26.46
N GLU A 149 -24.34 3.87 25.36
CA GLU A 149 -22.89 3.90 25.22
C GLU A 149 -22.39 4.70 26.42
N GLU A 150 -21.86 4.02 27.44
CA GLU A 150 -21.10 4.71 28.47
C GLU A 150 -20.05 5.55 27.75
N PRO A 151 -19.96 6.86 28.03
CA PRO A 151 -18.92 7.69 27.45
C PRO A 151 -17.57 7.02 27.72
N PRO A 152 -16.65 6.99 26.75
CA PRO A 152 -15.36 6.36 26.95
C PRO A 152 -14.76 6.91 28.25
N LYS A 153 -14.32 6.03 29.16
CA LYS A 153 -13.79 6.40 30.49
C LYS A 153 -12.64 7.43 30.45
N ASP A 154 -12.08 7.66 29.27
CA ASP A 154 -10.97 8.57 28.97
C ASP A 154 -11.38 9.77 28.08
N GLU A 155 -12.66 10.15 28.05
CA GLU A 155 -13.09 11.35 27.31
C GLU A 155 -12.41 12.61 27.89
N ILE A 156 -11.79 13.40 27.01
CA ILE A 156 -11.07 14.61 27.40
C ILE A 156 -12.11 15.72 27.55
N THR A 157 -12.26 16.22 28.77
CA THR A 157 -13.14 17.35 29.13
C THR A 157 -12.30 18.54 29.58
N GLU A 158 -12.90 19.74 29.62
CA GLU A 158 -12.21 20.93 30.13
C GLU A 158 -11.65 20.74 31.55
N GLU A 159 -12.35 19.96 32.38
CA GLU A 159 -11.96 19.71 33.77
C GLU A 159 -10.74 18.79 33.90
N ASN A 160 -10.54 17.84 32.98
CA ASN A 160 -9.46 16.87 33.05
C ASN A 160 -8.31 17.14 32.06
N TYR A 161 -8.43 18.20 31.25
CA TYR A 161 -7.50 18.51 30.17
C TYR A 161 -6.04 18.65 30.64
N GLN A 162 -5.80 19.38 31.74
CA GLN A 162 -4.44 19.59 32.27
C GLN A 162 -3.85 18.29 32.81
N ASP A 163 -4.65 17.48 33.50
CA ASP A 163 -4.22 16.18 34.03
C ASP A 163 -3.87 15.21 32.89
N VAL A 164 -4.66 15.20 31.80
CA VAL A 164 -4.38 14.43 30.59
C VAL A 164 -3.08 14.88 29.94
N LEU A 165 -2.84 16.19 29.80
CA LEU A 165 -1.61 16.72 29.19
C LEU A 165 -0.36 16.41 30.03
N GLN A 166 -0.48 16.37 31.35
CA GLN A 166 0.63 15.96 32.22
C GLN A 166 0.92 14.47 32.09
N ALA A 167 -0.13 13.64 32.03
CA ALA A 167 0.01 12.18 31.94
C ALA A 167 0.42 11.70 30.54
N VAL A 168 -0.07 12.35 29.48
CA VAL A 168 0.14 11.98 28.07
C VAL A 168 0.35 13.25 27.22
N PRO A 169 1.54 13.88 27.28
CA PRO A 169 1.80 15.16 26.62
C PRO A 169 1.64 15.11 25.10
N ASP A 170 1.91 13.96 24.48
CA ASP A 170 1.85 13.75 23.03
C ASP A 170 0.41 13.71 22.47
N VAL A 171 -0.61 13.87 23.31
CA VAL A 171 -2.01 14.03 22.86
C VAL A 171 -2.23 15.42 22.29
N LYS A 172 -1.45 16.43 22.70
CA LYS A 172 -1.56 17.79 22.18
C LYS A 172 -1.10 17.88 20.73
N ILE A 173 -1.98 18.36 19.86
CA ILE A 173 -1.63 18.68 18.48
C ILE A 173 -0.93 20.05 18.45
N ASN A 174 0.32 20.08 18.01
CA ASN A 174 1.07 21.32 17.80
C ASN A 174 1.08 21.66 16.30
N ILE A 175 0.54 22.83 15.94
CA ILE A 175 0.55 23.33 14.56
C ILE A 175 1.86 24.10 14.33
N THR A 176 2.76 23.56 13.51
CA THR A 176 4.07 24.17 13.24
C THR A 176 4.15 24.91 11.90
N SER A 177 3.36 24.51 10.91
CA SER A 177 3.38 25.10 9.57
C SER A 177 2.05 24.94 8.86
N THR A 178 1.82 25.73 7.82
CA THR A 178 0.71 25.53 6.88
C THR A 178 1.22 25.07 5.53
N TYR A 179 0.37 24.41 4.74
CA TYR A 179 0.72 23.90 3.42
C TYR A 179 -0.26 24.45 2.38
N VAL A 180 0.26 24.89 1.25
CA VAL A 180 -0.53 25.30 0.09
C VAL A 180 -0.24 24.35 -1.06
N THR A 181 -1.28 23.81 -1.71
CA THR A 181 -1.09 22.96 -2.89
C THR A 181 -0.72 23.83 -4.09
N VAL A 182 0.41 23.50 -4.72
CA VAL A 182 0.90 24.13 -5.94
C VAL A 182 0.72 23.16 -7.10
N LYS A 183 0.30 23.66 -8.26
CA LYS A 183 0.19 22.83 -9.45
C LYS A 183 1.57 22.53 -10.04
N PHE A 184 1.79 21.28 -10.44
CA PHE A 184 2.89 20.91 -11.33
C PHE A 184 2.80 21.69 -12.64
N GLU A 185 3.94 21.88 -13.31
CA GLU A 185 3.96 22.55 -14.60
C GLU A 185 3.28 21.67 -15.67
N ASN A 186 3.72 20.41 -15.78
CA ASN A 186 3.16 19.34 -16.60
C ASN A 186 3.76 17.99 -16.13
N GLU A 187 3.61 16.93 -16.92
CA GLU A 187 4.15 15.59 -16.63
C GLU A 187 5.68 15.57 -16.65
N THR A 188 6.29 16.14 -17.69
CA THR A 188 7.70 15.91 -18.09
C THR A 188 8.67 17.05 -17.81
N ASP A 189 8.18 18.19 -17.28
CA ASP A 189 9.03 19.35 -16.99
C ASP A 189 10.18 18.97 -16.05
N LYS A 190 11.40 19.36 -16.42
CA LYS A 190 12.62 18.87 -15.76
C LYS A 190 12.75 19.27 -14.29
N ILE A 191 12.07 20.34 -13.87
CA ILE A 191 12.24 20.93 -12.53
C ILE A 191 10.94 20.82 -11.73
N LYS A 192 9.80 21.09 -12.36
CA LYS A 192 8.47 21.16 -11.74
C LYS A 192 7.49 20.15 -12.36
N GLY A 193 8.00 19.18 -13.11
CA GLY A 193 7.21 18.10 -13.68
C GLY A 193 6.91 17.03 -12.66
N LEU A 194 5.74 16.39 -12.80
CA LEU A 194 5.33 15.29 -11.92
C LEU A 194 6.32 14.12 -12.00
N GLU A 195 6.64 13.65 -13.20
CA GLU A 195 7.47 12.45 -13.42
C GLU A 195 8.89 12.61 -12.82
N PRO A 196 9.67 13.67 -13.11
CA PRO A 196 11.02 13.80 -12.54
C PRO A 196 11.04 13.92 -11.01
N LEU A 197 10.08 14.65 -10.44
CA LEU A 197 9.97 14.83 -8.98
C LEU A 197 9.57 13.54 -8.28
N VAL A 198 8.64 12.77 -8.86
CA VAL A 198 8.23 11.47 -8.31
C VAL A 198 9.34 10.43 -8.46
N ASN A 199 9.94 10.30 -9.64
CA ASN A 199 11.01 9.32 -9.88
C ASN A 199 12.21 9.54 -8.94
N SER A 200 12.62 10.79 -8.72
CA SER A 200 13.73 11.12 -7.81
C SER A 200 13.45 10.83 -6.34
N ASN A 201 12.18 10.68 -5.96
CA ASN A 201 11.76 10.44 -4.57
C ASN A 201 10.93 9.15 -4.43
N PHE A 202 10.96 8.26 -5.42
CA PHE A 202 9.99 7.17 -5.56
C PHE A 202 9.89 6.30 -4.30
N TYR A 203 11.01 5.75 -3.84
CA TYR A 203 11.05 4.87 -2.66
C TYR A 203 10.78 5.60 -1.34
N ASN A 204 10.99 6.92 -1.28
CA ASN A 204 10.62 7.73 -0.12
C ASN A 204 9.12 8.08 -0.10
N LEU A 205 8.51 8.19 -1.28
CA LEU A 205 7.12 8.58 -1.45
C LEU A 205 6.18 7.37 -1.29
N PHE A 206 6.51 6.26 -1.94
CA PHE A 206 5.70 5.04 -1.99
C PHE A 206 6.26 3.97 -1.05
N ASP A 207 5.82 4.01 0.20
CA ASP A 207 6.18 3.04 1.24
C ASP A 207 5.76 1.60 0.93
N ASP A 208 4.85 1.38 -0.03
CA ASP A 208 4.47 0.05 -0.50
C ASP A 208 5.59 -0.64 -1.32
N PHE A 209 6.56 0.13 -1.82
CA PHE A 209 7.67 -0.36 -2.65
C PHE A 209 9.00 -0.19 -1.93
N ILE A 210 9.59 -1.30 -1.51
CA ILE A 210 10.91 -1.32 -0.89
C ILE A 210 11.99 -1.39 -1.97
N GLU A 211 13.03 -0.57 -1.84
CA GLU A 211 14.14 -0.47 -2.80
C GLU A 211 14.91 -1.79 -2.92
N GLU A 212 15.15 -2.49 -1.82
CA GLU A 212 15.80 -3.80 -1.79
C GLU A 212 14.96 -4.90 -2.43
N ARG A 213 13.64 -4.71 -2.56
CA ARG A 213 12.69 -5.69 -3.13
C ARG A 213 12.06 -5.22 -4.42
N SER A 214 12.59 -4.17 -5.04
CA SER A 214 12.09 -3.72 -6.34
C SER A 214 13.14 -3.00 -7.17
N VAL A 215 12.92 -2.90 -8.48
CA VAL A 215 13.77 -2.16 -9.42
C VAL A 215 12.86 -1.27 -10.27
N LEU A 216 12.98 0.04 -10.07
CA LEU A 216 12.33 1.04 -10.92
C LEU A 216 13.20 1.32 -12.14
N ILE A 217 12.62 1.21 -13.34
CA ILE A 217 13.24 1.54 -14.61
C ILE A 217 12.49 2.75 -15.20
N PRO A 218 12.96 3.99 -14.98
CA PRO A 218 12.25 5.21 -15.35
C PRO A 218 12.38 5.58 -16.85
N GLN A 219 12.69 4.62 -17.73
CA GLN A 219 13.05 4.88 -19.13
C GLN A 219 11.91 4.49 -20.09
N ASN A 220 10.98 5.42 -20.30
CA ASN A 220 9.80 5.19 -21.14
C ASN A 220 10.13 4.58 -22.50
N LYS A 221 10.97 5.23 -23.32
CA LYS A 221 11.28 4.84 -24.71
C LYS A 221 11.87 3.44 -24.88
N MET A 222 12.38 2.83 -23.82
CA MET A 222 12.89 1.46 -23.88
C MET A 222 11.75 0.46 -24.10
N PHE A 223 10.54 0.73 -23.61
CA PHE A 223 9.45 -0.23 -23.54
C PHE A 223 8.30 0.10 -24.52
N MET A 224 8.58 0.16 -25.81
CA MET A 224 7.51 0.28 -26.81
C MET A 224 6.81 -1.06 -27.06
N THR A 225 5.48 -1.06 -27.13
CA THR A 225 4.70 -2.23 -27.56
C THR A 225 4.76 -2.39 -29.07
N SER A 226 4.74 -3.65 -29.53
CA SER A 226 4.83 -3.97 -30.96
C SER A 226 3.59 -3.44 -31.71
N PRO A 227 3.74 -2.63 -32.77
CA PRO A 227 2.57 -2.07 -33.47
C PRO A 227 1.84 -3.17 -34.24
N LYS A 228 0.50 -3.16 -34.17
CA LYS A 228 -0.33 -4.03 -35.02
C LYS A 228 -0.23 -3.53 -36.47
N ARG A 229 0.02 -4.44 -37.41
CA ARG A 229 0.07 -4.12 -38.84
C ARG A 229 -1.27 -4.44 -39.48
N ASP A 230 -1.73 -3.61 -40.41
CA ASP A 230 -2.94 -3.87 -41.19
C ASP A 230 -2.74 -4.99 -42.22
N ALA A 231 -3.81 -5.40 -42.91
CA ALA A 231 -3.76 -6.40 -43.98
C ALA A 231 -2.86 -6.00 -45.18
N LYS A 232 -2.40 -4.74 -45.24
CA LYS A 232 -1.48 -4.18 -46.24
C LYS A 232 -0.07 -3.98 -45.67
N ASN A 233 0.23 -4.57 -44.51
CA ASN A 233 1.51 -4.49 -43.80
C ASN A 233 1.92 -3.05 -43.41
N LYS A 234 0.98 -2.10 -43.37
CA LYS A 234 1.20 -0.74 -42.85
C LYS A 234 1.00 -0.75 -41.34
N MET A 235 1.83 0.02 -40.63
CA MET A 235 1.68 0.20 -39.19
C MET A 235 0.40 0.97 -38.89
N LEU A 236 -0.46 0.43 -38.03
CA LEU A 236 -1.62 1.14 -37.54
C LEU A 236 -1.17 2.15 -36.48
N ALA A 237 -1.25 3.44 -36.81
CA ALA A 237 -0.92 4.53 -35.90
C ALA A 237 -1.87 4.51 -34.68
N GLY A 238 -1.32 4.74 -33.48
CA GLY A 238 -2.10 4.83 -32.23
C GLY A 238 -2.32 3.52 -31.48
N ILE A 239 -1.78 2.39 -31.97
CA ILE A 239 -1.86 1.08 -31.30
C ILE A 239 -0.63 0.78 -30.42
N SER A 240 0.54 1.31 -30.79
CA SER A 240 1.74 1.19 -29.95
C SER A 240 1.66 2.14 -28.77
N GLY A 241 1.79 1.60 -27.56
CA GLY A 241 1.92 2.35 -26.31
C GLY A 241 3.34 2.24 -25.76
N CYS A 242 3.69 3.16 -24.88
CA CYS A 242 4.97 3.18 -24.19
C CYS A 242 4.69 3.60 -22.75
N PRO A 243 4.84 2.74 -21.73
CA PRO A 243 4.66 3.16 -20.35
C PRO A 243 5.76 4.13 -19.98
N ASP A 244 5.51 5.01 -19.01
CA ASP A 244 6.51 5.97 -18.58
C ASP A 244 7.64 5.31 -17.77
N ALA A 245 7.28 4.31 -16.95
CA ALA A 245 8.26 3.51 -16.22
C ALA A 245 7.80 2.06 -16.05
N VAL A 246 8.76 1.17 -15.79
CA VAL A 246 8.51 -0.22 -15.43
C VAL A 246 9.12 -0.47 -14.06
N LEU A 247 8.33 -1.00 -13.13
CA LEU A 247 8.78 -1.40 -11.80
C LEU A 247 8.65 -2.92 -11.66
N VAL A 248 9.78 -3.59 -11.45
CA VAL A 248 9.84 -5.02 -11.13
C VAL A 248 9.86 -5.15 -9.62
N ARG A 249 8.84 -5.78 -9.03
CA ARG A 249 8.73 -6.00 -7.58
C ARG A 249 8.86 -7.48 -7.25
N PHE A 250 9.62 -7.79 -6.21
CA PHE A 250 9.76 -9.13 -5.65
C PHE A 250 8.89 -9.27 -4.40
N VAL A 251 7.99 -10.27 -4.44
CA VAL A 251 7.03 -10.61 -3.39
C VAL A 251 7.15 -12.11 -3.10
N PRO A 252 8.07 -12.53 -2.21
CA PRO A 252 8.41 -13.94 -2.00
C PRO A 252 7.24 -14.79 -1.50
N ASP A 253 6.31 -14.18 -0.76
CA ASP A 253 5.12 -14.87 -0.22
C ASP A 253 4.17 -15.37 -1.34
N HIS A 254 4.25 -14.80 -2.56
CA HIS A 254 3.49 -15.24 -3.73
C HIS A 254 4.17 -16.45 -4.40
N LYS A 255 4.06 -17.63 -3.78
CA LYS A 255 4.79 -18.85 -4.16
C LYS A 255 4.77 -19.21 -5.66
N THR A 256 3.68 -18.94 -6.37
CA THR A 256 3.55 -19.25 -7.80
C THR A 256 4.12 -18.18 -8.73
N THR A 257 4.13 -16.92 -8.28
CA THR A 257 4.48 -15.75 -9.12
C THR A 257 5.16 -14.70 -8.25
N PRO A 258 6.38 -14.97 -7.76
CA PRO A 258 7.04 -14.12 -6.76
C PRO A 258 7.55 -12.81 -7.34
N ILE A 259 7.47 -12.62 -8.67
CA ILE A 259 7.74 -11.33 -9.31
C ILE A 259 6.41 -10.74 -9.78
N GLN A 260 6.25 -9.44 -9.57
CA GLN A 260 5.17 -8.64 -10.11
C GLN A 260 5.74 -7.56 -11.03
N ILE A 261 5.15 -7.42 -12.22
CA ILE A 261 5.50 -6.35 -13.16
C ILE A 261 4.49 -5.22 -13.00
N ASN A 262 4.97 -4.02 -12.72
CA ASN A 262 4.15 -2.82 -12.60
C ASN A 262 4.48 -1.89 -13.77
N LEU A 263 3.47 -1.55 -14.58
CA LEU A 263 3.58 -0.57 -15.65
C LEU A 263 3.10 0.77 -15.10
N ILE A 264 4.01 1.73 -14.96
CA ILE A 264 3.72 3.03 -14.34
C ILE A 264 3.48 4.05 -15.44
N GLU A 265 2.38 4.80 -15.28
CA GLU A 265 2.03 5.95 -16.09
C GLU A 265 1.97 7.22 -15.23
N TYR A 266 2.62 8.29 -15.69
CA TYR A 266 2.60 9.59 -15.03
C TYR A 266 1.70 10.54 -15.80
N GLU A 267 0.62 10.98 -15.17
CA GLU A 267 -0.36 11.87 -15.80
C GLU A 267 -0.55 13.14 -14.99
N CYS A 268 -0.76 14.27 -15.66
CA CYS A 268 -0.88 15.54 -14.95
C CYS A 268 -1.92 16.46 -15.60
N TYR A 269 -2.88 16.94 -14.82
CA TYR A 269 -3.67 18.07 -15.29
C TYR A 269 -2.84 19.35 -15.31
N GLY A 270 -2.00 19.54 -14.30
CA GLY A 270 -0.99 20.58 -14.24
C GLY A 270 -1.56 21.98 -14.37
N ARG A 271 -0.76 22.90 -14.89
CA ARG A 271 -1.19 24.30 -15.08
C ARG A 271 -2.10 24.51 -16.28
N SER A 272 -2.03 23.63 -17.27
CA SER A 272 -2.72 23.77 -18.55
C SER A 272 -4.20 23.40 -18.46
N LYS A 273 -4.56 22.31 -17.76
CA LYS A 273 -5.94 21.79 -17.70
C LYS A 273 -6.63 22.32 -16.44
N LYS A 274 -7.48 23.36 -16.58
CA LYS A 274 -8.03 24.11 -15.43
C LYS A 274 -9.48 23.78 -15.15
N THR A 275 -10.28 23.59 -16.19
CA THR A 275 -11.73 23.41 -16.08
C THR A 275 -12.07 21.93 -15.87
N ARG A 276 -13.25 21.66 -15.28
CA ARG A 276 -13.75 20.29 -15.13
C ARG A 276 -13.91 19.58 -16.48
N LEU A 277 -14.32 20.31 -17.52
CA LEU A 277 -14.50 19.76 -18.87
C LEU A 277 -13.17 19.32 -19.47
N GLU A 278 -12.13 20.17 -19.44
CA GLU A 278 -10.80 19.81 -19.96
C GLU A 278 -10.23 18.59 -19.23
N LYS A 279 -10.38 18.52 -17.90
CA LYS A 279 -9.96 17.36 -17.12
C LYS A 279 -10.73 16.10 -17.51
N PHE A 280 -12.05 16.21 -17.67
CA PHE A 280 -12.90 15.10 -18.09
C PHE A 280 -12.56 14.60 -19.49
N GLU A 281 -12.37 15.50 -20.45
CA GLU A 281 -11.97 15.17 -21.82
C GLU A 281 -10.59 14.53 -21.86
N TYR A 282 -9.64 15.03 -21.05
CA TYR A 282 -8.31 14.45 -20.95
C TYR A 282 -8.33 13.05 -20.33
N LEU A 283 -9.07 12.86 -19.23
CA LEU A 283 -9.20 11.57 -18.58
C LEU A 283 -9.79 10.51 -19.52
N ASN A 284 -10.88 10.83 -20.22
CA ASN A 284 -11.59 9.88 -21.08
C ASN A 284 -10.99 9.76 -22.49
N GLY A 285 -10.34 10.81 -22.99
CA GLY A 285 -9.77 10.86 -24.33
C GLY A 285 -8.29 10.48 -24.39
N HIS A 286 -7.58 10.56 -23.27
CA HIS A 286 -6.14 10.28 -23.19
C HIS A 286 -5.81 9.19 -22.17
N ILE A 287 -6.01 9.46 -20.87
CA ILE A 287 -5.55 8.61 -19.78
C ILE A 287 -6.16 7.21 -19.85
N ILE A 288 -7.49 7.10 -19.83
CA ILE A 288 -8.17 5.79 -19.88
C ILE A 288 -7.79 5.01 -21.14
N PRO A 289 -7.85 5.58 -22.36
CA PRO A 289 -7.39 4.91 -23.57
C PRO A 289 -5.93 4.43 -23.50
N GLN A 290 -5.02 5.21 -22.90
CA GLN A 290 -3.62 4.84 -22.70
C GLN A 290 -3.49 3.57 -21.86
N LEU A 291 -4.11 3.57 -20.68
CA LEU A 291 -4.07 2.45 -19.74
C LEU A 291 -4.72 1.20 -20.35
N MET A 292 -5.83 1.37 -21.09
CA MET A 292 -6.48 0.28 -21.83
C MET A 292 -5.57 -0.32 -22.91
N ARG A 293 -4.75 0.48 -23.60
CA ARG A 293 -3.80 -0.05 -24.59
C ARG A 293 -2.75 -0.95 -23.93
N PHE A 294 -2.25 -0.57 -22.76
CA PHE A 294 -1.32 -1.41 -22.01
C PHE A 294 -1.99 -2.70 -21.57
N ALA A 295 -3.17 -2.60 -20.93
CA ALA A 295 -3.92 -3.77 -20.48
C ALA A 295 -4.22 -4.72 -21.64
N SER A 296 -4.70 -4.18 -22.77
CA SER A 296 -5.01 -4.95 -23.97
C SER A 296 -3.79 -5.70 -24.52
N THR A 297 -2.63 -5.04 -24.61
CA THR A 297 -1.39 -5.62 -25.18
C THR A 297 -0.95 -6.90 -24.47
N PHE A 298 -1.09 -6.95 -23.14
CA PHE A 298 -0.66 -8.10 -22.33
C PHE A 298 -1.79 -9.07 -22.00
N SER A 299 -3.03 -8.71 -22.32
CA SER A 299 -4.19 -9.58 -22.08
C SER A 299 -4.32 -10.73 -23.08
N ILE A 300 -5.21 -11.68 -22.78
CA ILE A 300 -5.64 -12.74 -23.70
C ILE A 300 -6.32 -12.22 -24.96
N ALA A 301 -6.77 -10.95 -24.99
CA ALA A 301 -7.39 -10.34 -26.16
C ALA A 301 -6.38 -9.92 -27.24
N ALA A 302 -5.10 -9.80 -26.89
CA ALA A 302 -4.03 -9.55 -27.87
C ALA A 302 -3.72 -10.79 -28.71
N ASP A 303 -3.21 -10.55 -29.92
CA ASP A 303 -2.63 -11.62 -30.74
C ASP A 303 -1.44 -12.26 -30.01
N THR A 304 -1.45 -13.58 -29.90
CA THR A 304 -0.45 -14.35 -29.13
C THR A 304 0.96 -14.05 -29.60
N LYS A 305 1.20 -13.96 -30.92
CA LYS A 305 2.56 -13.73 -31.44
C LYS A 305 3.04 -12.32 -31.11
N ILE A 306 2.18 -11.31 -31.29
CA ILE A 306 2.51 -9.92 -30.94
C ILE A 306 2.79 -9.78 -29.45
N ARG A 307 2.02 -10.46 -28.61
CA ARG A 307 2.21 -10.48 -27.15
C ARG A 307 3.56 -11.10 -26.80
N GLU A 308 3.85 -12.30 -27.29
CA GLU A 308 5.11 -13.02 -27.03
C GLU A 308 6.33 -12.22 -27.50
N ASP A 309 6.29 -11.65 -28.70
CA ASP A 309 7.38 -10.82 -29.23
C ASP A 309 7.62 -9.57 -28.35
N THR A 310 6.54 -8.95 -27.85
CA THR A 310 6.62 -7.79 -26.96
C THR A 310 7.20 -8.18 -25.60
N VAL A 311 6.69 -9.25 -24.98
CA VAL A 311 7.15 -9.77 -23.69
C VAL A 311 8.62 -10.16 -23.76
N HIS A 312 9.04 -10.92 -24.76
CA HIS A 312 10.44 -11.34 -24.91
C HIS A 312 11.40 -10.15 -25.08
N ASN A 313 11.01 -9.16 -25.88
CA ASN A 313 11.78 -7.92 -26.07
C ASN A 313 11.91 -7.15 -24.75
N TRP A 314 10.82 -7.01 -23.99
CA TRP A 314 10.83 -6.28 -22.72
C TRP A 314 11.62 -7.00 -21.64
N ILE A 315 11.51 -8.33 -21.52
CA ILE A 315 12.33 -9.12 -20.59
C ILE A 315 13.82 -8.94 -20.89
N SER A 316 14.20 -9.00 -22.16
CA SER A 316 15.59 -8.79 -22.58
C SER A 316 16.12 -7.42 -22.16
N LYS A 317 15.28 -6.38 -22.26
CA LYS A 317 15.59 -5.01 -21.83
C LYS A 317 15.68 -4.87 -20.31
N ILE A 318 14.76 -5.48 -19.57
CA ILE A 318 14.78 -5.50 -18.09
C ILE A 318 16.06 -6.19 -17.60
N ILE A 319 16.39 -7.36 -18.13
CA ILE A 319 17.61 -8.09 -17.75
C ILE A 319 18.86 -7.28 -18.10
N LYS A 320 18.88 -6.67 -19.28
CA LYS A 320 19.99 -5.80 -19.66
C LYS A 320 20.18 -4.67 -18.66
N TYR A 321 19.10 -3.97 -18.30
CA TYR A 321 19.15 -2.90 -17.30
C TYR A 321 19.64 -3.39 -15.94
N ILE A 322 19.15 -4.53 -15.46
CA ILE A 322 19.59 -5.14 -14.19
C ILE A 322 21.09 -5.48 -14.22
N ASN A 323 21.61 -5.94 -15.36
CA ASN A 323 23.02 -6.30 -15.51
C ASN A 323 23.94 -5.10 -15.80
N GLU A 324 23.41 -3.91 -16.08
CA GLU A 324 24.22 -2.70 -16.33
C GLU A 324 24.82 -2.14 -15.03
N ASP A 325 24.22 -2.45 -13.87
CA ASP A 325 24.66 -1.98 -12.56
C ASP A 325 24.82 -3.15 -11.58
N ASP A 326 26.03 -3.29 -11.01
CA ASP A 326 26.39 -4.37 -10.09
C ASP A 326 25.52 -4.38 -8.82
N THR A 327 25.07 -3.21 -8.37
CA THR A 327 24.22 -3.12 -7.17
C THR A 327 22.82 -3.68 -7.45
N THR A 328 22.25 -3.35 -8.61
CA THR A 328 20.96 -3.84 -9.07
C THR A 328 21.00 -5.34 -9.36
N MET A 329 22.08 -5.84 -9.97
CA MET A 329 22.28 -7.28 -10.17
C MET A 329 22.41 -8.02 -8.84
N SER A 330 23.18 -7.48 -7.88
CA SER A 330 23.33 -8.07 -6.55
C SER A 330 21.99 -8.17 -5.81
N LYS A 331 21.15 -7.15 -5.95
CA LYS A 331 19.77 -7.15 -5.43
C LYS A 331 18.92 -8.24 -6.08
N ALA A 332 18.89 -8.32 -7.41
CA ALA A 332 18.13 -9.36 -8.11
C ALA A 332 18.64 -10.78 -7.79
N ALA A 333 19.94 -10.96 -7.61
CA ALA A 333 20.55 -12.21 -7.18
C ALA A 333 20.11 -12.60 -5.76
N ALA A 334 20.00 -11.64 -4.83
CA ALA A 334 19.49 -11.89 -3.48
C ALA A 334 18.05 -12.43 -3.51
N TRP A 335 17.18 -11.88 -4.38
CA TRP A 335 15.82 -12.39 -4.56
C TRP A 335 15.80 -13.85 -5.00
N MET A 336 16.66 -14.21 -5.95
CA MET A 336 16.73 -15.60 -6.43
C MET A 336 17.22 -16.55 -5.35
N ARG A 337 18.20 -16.13 -4.54
CA ARG A 337 18.70 -16.91 -3.39
C ARG A 337 17.68 -17.03 -2.25
N GLU A 338 16.78 -16.05 -2.09
CA GLU A 338 15.66 -16.15 -1.14
C GLU A 338 14.63 -17.20 -1.58
N LEU A 339 14.41 -17.36 -2.89
CA LEU A 339 13.53 -18.41 -3.42
C LEU A 339 14.19 -19.81 -3.42
N ASP A 340 15.49 -19.86 -3.72
CA ASP A 340 16.28 -21.09 -3.79
C ASP A 340 17.70 -20.83 -3.27
N ALA A 341 17.94 -21.19 -2.02
CA ALA A 341 19.21 -20.96 -1.34
C ALA A 341 20.41 -21.70 -1.97
N GLU A 342 20.16 -22.75 -2.76
CA GLU A 342 21.18 -23.57 -3.40
C GLU A 342 21.42 -23.20 -4.88
N ILE A 343 20.75 -22.13 -5.37
CA ILE A 343 20.89 -21.72 -6.76
C ILE A 343 22.35 -21.38 -7.10
N LYS A 344 22.86 -22.03 -8.15
CA LYS A 344 24.19 -21.74 -8.69
C LYS A 344 24.20 -20.36 -9.34
N GLU A 345 25.28 -19.60 -9.17
CA GLU A 345 25.42 -18.24 -9.72
C GLU A 345 25.08 -18.15 -11.21
N GLN A 346 25.54 -19.13 -12.00
CA GLN A 346 25.32 -19.22 -13.44
C GLN A 346 23.84 -19.35 -13.83
N ASN A 347 22.99 -19.81 -12.90
CA ASN A 347 21.57 -20.03 -13.14
C ASN A 347 20.70 -18.86 -12.66
N ILE A 348 21.25 -17.86 -11.96
CA ILE A 348 20.49 -16.74 -11.40
C ILE A 348 19.78 -15.96 -12.51
N SER A 349 20.52 -15.53 -13.54
CA SER A 349 19.93 -14.77 -14.65
C SER A 349 18.89 -15.59 -15.44
N TYR A 350 19.11 -16.90 -15.58
CA TYR A 350 18.14 -17.80 -16.23
C TYR A 350 16.85 -17.91 -15.41
N ARG A 351 16.97 -18.09 -14.09
CA ARG A 351 15.82 -18.16 -13.18
C ARG A 351 15.03 -16.86 -13.18
N LEU A 352 15.73 -15.71 -13.12
CA LEU A 352 15.13 -14.39 -13.20
C LEU A 352 14.38 -14.21 -14.53
N HIS A 353 14.97 -14.60 -15.66
CA HIS A 353 14.31 -14.56 -16.96
C HIS A 353 13.01 -15.39 -16.97
N SER A 354 13.05 -16.62 -16.44
CA SER A 354 11.87 -17.49 -16.37
C SER A 354 10.76 -16.85 -15.55
N LEU A 355 11.09 -16.31 -14.38
CA LEU A 355 10.12 -15.68 -13.49
C LEU A 355 9.54 -14.39 -14.11
N LEU A 356 10.35 -13.57 -14.77
CA LEU A 356 9.86 -12.40 -15.50
C LEU A 356 8.84 -12.80 -16.59
N ASN A 357 9.14 -13.86 -17.35
CA ASN A 357 8.23 -14.38 -18.37
C ASN A 357 6.90 -14.87 -17.77
N GLU A 358 6.96 -15.61 -16.66
CA GLU A 358 5.77 -16.04 -15.93
C GLU A 358 4.97 -14.84 -15.42
N SER A 359 5.63 -13.82 -14.87
CA SER A 359 4.97 -12.62 -14.32
C SER A 359 4.21 -11.81 -15.36
N PHE A 360 4.75 -11.62 -16.58
CA PHE A 360 3.99 -10.95 -17.65
C PHE A 360 2.69 -11.68 -18.02
N ARG A 361 2.63 -13.00 -17.79
CA ARG A 361 1.47 -13.85 -18.12
C ARG A 361 0.48 -14.02 -16.97
N SER A 362 0.85 -13.60 -15.76
CA SER A 362 0.11 -14.03 -14.56
C SER A 362 0.09 -13.03 -13.40
N ASN A 363 0.98 -12.03 -13.39
CA ASN A 363 1.14 -11.06 -12.30
C ASN A 363 1.61 -9.69 -12.85
N LEU A 364 0.75 -9.08 -13.66
CA LEU A 364 0.92 -7.75 -14.23
C LEU A 364 -0.05 -6.76 -13.55
N ARG A 365 0.46 -5.57 -13.25
CA ARG A 365 -0.30 -4.45 -12.69
C ARG A 365 -0.05 -3.17 -13.48
N ILE A 366 -1.08 -2.36 -13.64
CA ILE A 366 -0.96 -0.99 -14.14
C ILE A 366 -1.06 -0.03 -12.96
N VAL A 367 -0.11 0.90 -12.89
CA VAL A 367 -0.01 1.92 -11.84
C VAL A 367 -0.18 3.29 -12.47
N LEU A 368 -1.16 4.06 -12.04
CA LEU A 368 -1.36 5.45 -12.45
C LEU A 368 -0.89 6.39 -11.34
N VAL A 369 0.07 7.26 -11.63
CA VAL A 369 0.48 8.34 -10.73
C VAL A 369 -0.02 9.66 -11.33
N ILE A 370 -0.90 10.36 -10.61
CA ILE A 370 -1.60 11.55 -11.11
C ILE A 370 -1.70 12.66 -10.06
N ASP A 371 -1.89 13.91 -10.47
CA ASP A 371 -2.01 15.05 -9.54
C ASP A 371 -3.40 15.20 -8.89
N GLU A 372 -4.43 14.65 -9.53
CA GLU A 372 -5.81 14.68 -9.06
C GLU A 372 -6.60 13.48 -9.60
N LEU A 373 -7.29 12.75 -8.73
CA LEU A 373 -8.21 11.69 -9.12
C LEU A 373 -9.29 11.56 -8.05
N THR A 374 -10.56 11.50 -8.45
CA THR A 374 -11.65 11.23 -7.50
C THR A 374 -11.80 9.73 -7.26
N THR A 375 -12.41 9.34 -6.14
CA THR A 375 -12.70 7.93 -5.82
C THR A 375 -13.53 7.25 -6.92
N GLU A 376 -14.57 7.93 -7.43
CA GLU A 376 -15.40 7.42 -8.53
C GLU A 376 -14.60 7.21 -9.83
N GLN A 377 -13.68 8.12 -10.15
CA GLN A 377 -12.80 7.98 -11.31
C GLN A 377 -11.84 6.80 -11.14
N ASN A 378 -11.24 6.67 -9.95
CA ASN A 378 -10.37 5.55 -9.62
C ASN A 378 -11.09 4.20 -9.78
N GLU A 379 -12.28 4.05 -9.19
CA GLU A 379 -13.09 2.83 -9.32
C GLU A 379 -13.47 2.54 -10.78
N THR A 380 -13.82 3.56 -11.55
CA THR A 380 -14.13 3.42 -12.97
C THR A 380 -12.93 2.86 -13.75
N ILE A 381 -11.74 3.43 -13.56
CA ILE A 381 -10.51 2.96 -14.22
C ILE A 381 -10.20 1.54 -13.76
N LYS A 382 -10.28 1.27 -12.45
CA LYS A 382 -10.05 -0.06 -11.87
C LYS A 382 -10.94 -1.12 -12.51
N ASN A 383 -12.22 -0.83 -12.71
CA ASN A 383 -13.16 -1.74 -13.35
C ASN A 383 -12.85 -1.96 -14.85
N ILE A 384 -12.47 -0.89 -15.56
CA ILE A 384 -12.08 -0.97 -16.98
C ILE A 384 -10.83 -1.84 -17.13
N ILE A 385 -9.77 -1.58 -16.35
CA ILE A 385 -8.52 -2.35 -16.41
C ILE A 385 -8.73 -3.79 -15.93
N GLY A 386 -9.53 -3.98 -14.87
CA GLY A 386 -9.88 -5.29 -14.35
C GLY A 386 -10.70 -6.18 -15.31
N SER A 387 -11.24 -5.62 -16.39
CA SER A 387 -11.91 -6.39 -17.44
C SER A 387 -10.93 -7.16 -18.34
N PHE A 388 -9.66 -6.76 -18.38
CA PHE A 388 -8.62 -7.42 -19.17
C PHE A 388 -8.01 -8.57 -18.37
N LYS A 389 -8.00 -9.77 -18.95
CA LYS A 389 -7.48 -10.98 -18.30
C LYS A 389 -6.13 -11.40 -18.85
N LEU A 390 -5.28 -11.91 -17.97
CA LEU A 390 -4.00 -12.54 -18.28
C LEU A 390 -4.19 -14.04 -18.63
N GLU A 391 -3.11 -14.73 -19.00
CA GLU A 391 -3.17 -16.14 -19.44
C GLU A 391 -3.66 -17.09 -18.33
N ASN A 392 -3.43 -16.73 -17.07
CA ASN A 392 -3.95 -17.46 -15.91
C ASN A 392 -5.41 -17.11 -15.54
N GLU A 393 -6.13 -16.44 -16.45
CA GLU A 393 -7.51 -15.94 -16.29
C GLU A 393 -7.72 -14.90 -15.19
N LYS A 394 -6.67 -14.50 -14.47
CA LYS A 394 -6.74 -13.40 -13.50
C LYS A 394 -6.80 -12.07 -14.25
N SER A 395 -7.57 -11.14 -13.68
CA SER A 395 -7.61 -9.76 -14.17
C SER A 395 -6.26 -9.07 -13.98
N ILE A 396 -5.92 -8.18 -14.90
CA ILE A 396 -4.82 -7.23 -14.73
C ILE A 396 -5.19 -6.32 -13.56
N ASP A 397 -4.27 -6.18 -12.61
CA ASP A 397 -4.51 -5.36 -11.42
C ASP A 397 -4.30 -3.87 -11.73
N PHE A 398 -4.96 -3.00 -10.98
CA PHE A 398 -4.86 -1.55 -11.13
C PHE A 398 -4.67 -0.88 -9.78
N LEU A 399 -3.68 0.02 -9.72
CA LEU A 399 -3.38 0.84 -8.56
C LEU A 399 -3.21 2.30 -9.00
N SER A 400 -3.74 3.24 -8.23
CA SER A 400 -3.56 4.66 -8.49
C SER A 400 -2.94 5.36 -7.30
N PHE A 401 -2.17 6.40 -7.57
CA PHE A 401 -1.59 7.27 -6.57
C PHE A 401 -1.83 8.72 -6.95
N VAL A 402 -2.40 9.50 -6.03
CA VAL A 402 -2.58 10.94 -6.19
C VAL A 402 -1.44 11.67 -5.48
N VAL A 403 -0.56 12.30 -6.25
CA VAL A 403 0.60 13.02 -5.74
C VAL A 403 0.37 14.52 -5.87
N LYS A 404 0.51 15.26 -4.77
CA LYS A 404 0.35 16.72 -4.76
C LYS A 404 1.66 17.40 -4.39
N LEU A 405 2.03 18.43 -5.15
CA LEU A 405 3.11 19.33 -4.76
C LEU A 405 2.57 20.34 -3.76
N GLN A 406 3.20 20.43 -2.59
CA GLN A 406 2.84 21.33 -1.52
C GLN A 406 4.00 22.29 -1.23
N GLN A 407 3.68 23.56 -1.08
CA GLN A 407 4.60 24.55 -0.53
C GLN A 407 4.33 24.67 0.96
N LYS A 408 5.35 24.38 1.77
CA LYS A 408 5.33 24.57 3.21
C LYS A 408 5.62 26.04 3.50
N ILE A 409 4.75 26.64 4.31
CA ILE A 409 4.89 28.00 4.82
C ILE A 409 5.11 27.86 6.33
N ASP A 410 6.36 28.02 6.74
CA ASP A 410 6.73 28.06 8.16
C ASP A 410 6.24 29.39 8.76
N LEU A 411 5.55 29.29 9.89
CA LEU A 411 4.93 30.42 10.57
C LEU A 411 5.94 31.30 11.33
N LEU A 412 7.13 30.76 11.60
CA LEU A 412 8.17 31.37 12.44
C LEU A 412 9.38 31.81 11.61
N ASN A 413 9.79 31.00 10.64
CA ASN A 413 10.94 31.26 9.79
C ASN A 413 10.45 31.39 8.35
N ASN A 414 10.65 32.54 7.71
CA ASN A 414 10.12 32.86 6.39
C ASN A 414 10.87 32.11 5.25
N THR A 415 10.98 30.78 5.35
CA THR A 415 11.66 29.89 4.41
C THR A 415 10.63 29.14 3.58
N GLU A 416 10.84 29.08 2.26
CA GLU A 416 9.99 28.31 1.35
C GLU A 416 10.60 26.92 1.15
N GLU A 417 9.87 25.89 1.59
CA GLU A 417 10.20 24.49 1.35
C GLU A 417 9.08 23.83 0.54
N TYR A 418 9.42 22.84 -0.27
CA TYR A 418 8.44 22.05 -1.02
C TYR A 418 8.39 20.62 -0.48
N ALA A 419 7.19 20.06 -0.47
CA ALA A 419 6.93 18.68 -0.10
C ALA A 419 6.04 18.01 -1.16
N LEU A 420 6.26 16.72 -1.38
CA LEU A 420 5.29 15.89 -2.10
C LEU A 420 4.41 15.20 -1.07
N SER A 421 3.10 15.29 -1.25
CA SER A 421 2.15 14.50 -0.48
C SER A 421 1.52 13.43 -1.36
N LEU A 422 1.23 12.28 -0.75
CA LEU A 422 0.67 11.11 -1.40
C LEU A 422 -0.70 10.77 -0.81
N GLN A 423 -1.67 10.57 -1.67
CA GLN A 423 -2.96 9.95 -1.36
C GLN A 423 -3.06 8.66 -2.17
N LYS A 424 -3.50 7.57 -1.53
CA LYS A 424 -3.58 6.24 -2.12
C LYS A 424 -5.02 5.87 -2.36
#